data_AF-A0A938GS66-F1
#
_entry.id   AF-A0A938GS66-F1
#
_cell.length_a   1.000
_cell.length_b   1.000
_cell.length_c   1.000
_cell.angle_alpha   90.00
_cell.angle_beta   90.00
_cell.angle_gamma   90.00
#
_symmetry.space_group_name_H-M   'P 1'
#
loop_
_entity.id
_entity.type
_entity.pdbx_description
1 polymer ?
#
loop_
_entity_poly.entity_id
_entity_poly.type
_entity_poly.pdbx_seq_one_letter_code
_entity_poly.pdbx_strand_id
1 'polypeptide(L)'
;MKSVLNPFEFGLREDGRFYSYSTRYGRRIGYGRVVEDRGLFARGETKAEAEAKLRAGLQALGPKLAAHVARRQPGVTWAALSPTAREILLDHAYTEGLDRLPDELVAAVVRGDWRTMLDRHLYVRAPDGWPDYVKNAAFGRRWIYGTTGTPLAPLRQ
;
A
#
# COMPACT_ATOMS: atom_id res chain seq x y z
N MET A 1 -6.36 25.32 -11.65
CA MET A 1 -7.25 24.32 -11.02
C MET A 1 -6.36 23.20 -10.48
N LYS A 2 -6.17 23.11 -9.16
CA LYS A 2 -5.39 22.01 -8.56
C LYS A 2 -6.18 20.74 -8.79
N SER A 3 -5.72 19.85 -9.67
CA SER A 3 -6.33 18.53 -9.79
C SER A 3 -6.27 17.89 -8.41
N VAL A 4 -7.45 17.56 -7.89
CA VAL A 4 -7.59 16.76 -6.69
C VAL A 4 -7.02 15.41 -7.10
N LEU A 5 -5.75 15.18 -6.77
CA LEU A 5 -5.01 13.97 -7.09
C LEU A 5 -5.81 12.79 -6.60
N ASN A 6 -6.46 12.11 -7.54
CA ASN A 6 -7.00 10.78 -7.29
C ASN A 6 -5.78 9.92 -6.88
N PRO A 7 -5.68 9.46 -5.62
CA PRO A 7 -4.47 8.78 -5.13
C PRO A 7 -4.18 7.48 -5.91
N PHE A 8 -5.13 7.02 -6.71
CA PHE A 8 -5.05 5.81 -7.54
C PHE A 8 -4.44 6.02 -8.93
N GLU A 9 -4.37 7.26 -9.42
CA GLU A 9 -3.96 7.55 -10.81
C GLU A 9 -2.83 8.59 -10.87
N PHE A 10 -1.96 8.57 -9.85
CA PHE A 10 -0.83 9.49 -9.79
C PHE A 10 0.07 9.33 -11.02
N GLY A 11 0.31 10.43 -11.74
CA GLY A 11 1.10 10.43 -12.96
C GLY A 11 0.35 9.96 -14.21
N LEU A 12 -0.94 9.60 -14.11
CA LEU A 12 -1.80 9.38 -15.27
C LEU A 12 -2.09 10.73 -15.95
N ARG A 13 -1.87 10.79 -17.25
CA ARG A 13 -2.15 11.98 -18.07
C ARG A 13 -3.37 11.74 -18.97
N GLU A 14 -3.84 12.82 -19.60
CA GLU A 14 -4.99 12.82 -20.50
C GLU A 14 -4.82 11.89 -21.71
N ASP A 15 -3.58 11.55 -22.08
CA ASP A 15 -3.25 10.57 -23.11
C ASP A 15 -3.43 9.10 -22.67
N GLY A 16 -3.96 8.87 -21.46
CA GLY A 16 -4.21 7.55 -20.91
C GLY A 16 -2.95 6.80 -20.44
N ARG A 17 -1.82 7.48 -20.32
CA ARG A 17 -0.54 6.90 -19.87
C ARG A 17 -0.11 7.42 -18.52
N PHE A 18 0.41 6.52 -17.71
CA PHE A 18 1.20 6.83 -16.54
C PHE A 18 2.59 7.27 -16.95
N TYR A 19 3.01 8.42 -16.43
CA TYR A 19 4.38 8.91 -16.52
C TYR A 19 5.05 8.86 -15.16
N SER A 20 6.39 8.87 -15.18
CA SER A 20 7.14 8.81 -13.94
C SER A 20 6.81 9.99 -13.02
N TYR A 21 6.77 9.70 -11.73
CA TYR A 21 6.58 10.67 -10.67
C TYR A 21 7.57 10.46 -9.54
N SER A 22 7.83 11.51 -8.77
CA SER A 22 8.75 11.46 -7.64
C SER A 22 8.00 11.10 -6.35
N THR A 23 8.60 10.21 -5.56
CA THR A 23 8.16 9.89 -4.20
C THR A 23 9.35 10.03 -3.24
N ARG A 24 9.10 9.96 -1.92
CA ARG A 24 10.17 9.86 -0.91
C ARG A 24 11.07 8.63 -1.09
N TYR A 25 10.65 7.65 -1.89
CA TYR A 25 11.37 6.41 -2.18
C TYR A 25 11.92 6.34 -3.61
N GLY A 26 12.16 7.51 -4.21
CA GLY A 26 12.67 7.63 -5.58
C GLY A 26 11.57 7.74 -6.63
N ARG A 27 11.99 7.62 -7.90
CA ARG A 27 11.12 7.72 -9.08
C ARG A 27 10.24 6.48 -9.21
N ARG A 28 8.93 6.70 -9.35
CA ARG A 28 7.91 5.66 -9.52
C ARG A 28 7.11 5.88 -10.79
N ILE A 29 6.40 4.85 -11.26
CA ILE A 29 5.44 4.91 -12.37
C ILE A 29 4.27 3.97 -12.10
N GLY A 30 3.11 4.28 -12.68
CA GLY A 30 1.88 3.51 -12.51
C GLY A 30 1.51 3.35 -11.05
N TYR A 31 1.22 2.11 -10.66
CA TYR A 31 0.93 1.76 -9.27
C TYR A 31 2.21 1.57 -8.47
N GLY A 32 3.05 2.60 -8.34
CA GLY A 32 4.17 2.61 -7.38
C GLY A 32 5.42 1.79 -7.75
N ARG A 33 5.56 1.35 -9.00
CA ARG A 33 6.74 0.59 -9.46
C ARG A 33 7.96 1.48 -9.57
N VAL A 34 9.13 1.00 -9.15
CA VAL A 34 10.41 1.71 -9.35
C VAL A 34 10.70 1.86 -10.85
N VAL A 35 11.13 3.05 -11.25
CA VAL A 35 11.60 3.33 -12.61
C VAL A 35 13.11 3.34 -12.62
N GLU A 36 13.71 2.33 -13.25
CA GLU A 36 15.16 2.24 -13.46
C GLU A 36 15.55 2.44 -14.94
N ASP A 37 14.58 2.29 -15.84
CA ASP A 37 14.76 2.36 -17.29
C ASP A 37 14.42 3.75 -17.85
N ARG A 38 15.37 4.34 -18.59
CA ARG A 38 15.23 5.63 -19.28
C ARG A 38 14.23 5.59 -20.45
N GLY A 39 14.06 4.45 -21.12
CA GLY A 39 13.10 4.30 -22.22
C GLY A 39 11.66 4.33 -21.71
N LEU A 40 11.40 3.62 -20.61
CA LEU A 40 10.13 3.67 -19.88
C LEU A 40 9.82 5.09 -19.37
N PHE A 41 10.84 5.81 -18.90
CA PHE A 41 10.69 7.20 -18.46
C PHE A 41 10.15 8.11 -19.58
N ALA A 42 10.62 7.92 -20.81
CA ALA A 42 10.24 8.74 -21.96
C ALA A 42 8.84 8.39 -22.49
N ARG A 43 8.52 7.10 -22.61
CA ARG A 43 7.28 6.63 -23.27
C ARG A 43 6.07 6.48 -22.34
N GLY A 44 6.29 6.48 -21.03
CA GLY A 44 5.27 6.14 -20.03
C GLY A 44 4.82 4.67 -20.09
N GLU A 45 3.77 4.33 -19.34
CA GLU A 45 3.10 3.03 -19.42
C GLU A 45 1.58 3.22 -19.47
N THR A 46 0.90 2.40 -20.24
CA THR A 46 -0.56 2.37 -20.29
C THR A 46 -1.14 1.80 -19.00
N LYS A 47 -2.42 2.05 -18.74
CA LYS A 47 -3.12 1.48 -17.59
C LYS A 47 -3.07 -0.06 -17.58
N ALA A 48 -3.28 -0.69 -18.72
CA ALA A 48 -3.20 -2.15 -18.84
C ALA A 48 -1.79 -2.69 -18.53
N GLU A 49 -0.74 -2.01 -18.98
CA GLU A 49 0.64 -2.38 -18.63
C GLU A 49 0.90 -2.23 -17.12
N ALA A 50 0.45 -1.13 -16.52
CA ALA A 50 0.56 -0.88 -15.09
C ALA A 50 -0.18 -1.95 -14.27
N GLU A 51 -1.40 -2.33 -14.66
CA GLU A 51 -2.20 -3.37 -14.02
C GLU A 51 -1.55 -4.76 -14.14
N ALA A 52 -1.05 -5.11 -15.33
CA ALA A 52 -0.34 -6.37 -15.55
C ALA A 52 0.91 -6.47 -14.67
N LYS A 53 1.68 -5.38 -14.55
CA LYS A 53 2.86 -5.32 -13.69
C LYS A 53 2.51 -5.36 -12.21
N LEU A 54 1.45 -4.68 -11.78
CA LEU A 54 0.94 -4.77 -10.42
C LEU A 54 0.59 -6.22 -10.07
N ARG A 55 -0.20 -6.90 -10.92
CA ARG A 55 -0.59 -8.29 -10.70
C ARG A 55 0.61 -9.22 -10.60
N ALA A 56 1.57 -9.08 -11.51
CA ALA A 56 2.82 -9.87 -11.47
C ALA A 56 3.64 -9.59 -10.19
N GLY A 57 3.73 -8.32 -9.78
CA GLY A 57 4.41 -7.92 -8.55
C GLY A 57 3.76 -8.52 -7.29
N LEU A 58 2.44 -8.44 -7.18
CA LEU A 58 1.68 -9.03 -6.07
C LEU A 58 1.81 -10.56 -6.03
N GLN A 59 1.74 -11.23 -7.19
CA GLN A 59 1.95 -12.67 -7.29
C GLN A 59 3.35 -13.09 -6.83
N ALA A 60 4.39 -12.34 -7.22
CA ALA A 60 5.76 -12.60 -6.79
C ALA A 60 6.02 -12.27 -5.31
N LEU A 61 5.28 -11.30 -4.75
CA LEU A 61 5.42 -10.86 -3.37
C LEU A 61 4.75 -11.81 -2.37
N GLY A 62 3.63 -12.43 -2.75
CA GLY A 62 2.83 -13.31 -1.88
C GLY A 62 3.65 -14.37 -1.14
N PRO A 63 4.45 -15.22 -1.83
CA PRO A 63 5.27 -16.24 -1.17
C PRO A 63 6.33 -15.64 -0.21
N LYS A 64 6.95 -14.52 -0.59
CA LYS A 64 7.96 -13.85 0.23
C LYS A 64 7.36 -13.28 1.51
N LEU A 65 6.17 -12.68 1.38
CA LEU A 65 5.43 -12.14 2.51
C LEU A 65 4.94 -13.24 3.44
N ALA A 66 4.47 -14.37 2.90
CA ALA A 66 4.10 -15.55 3.69
C ALA A 66 5.27 -16.06 4.54
N ALA A 67 6.47 -16.18 3.95
CA ALA A 67 7.68 -16.56 4.66
C ALA A 67 8.09 -15.51 5.71
N HIS A 68 7.93 -14.22 5.39
CA HIS A 68 8.22 -13.14 6.34
C HIS A 68 7.30 -13.20 7.57
N VAL A 69 6.00 -13.41 7.37
CA VAL A 69 5.02 -13.56 8.47
C VAL A 69 5.38 -14.77 9.33
N ALA A 70 5.63 -15.94 8.73
CA ALA A 70 5.95 -17.16 9.48
C ALA A 70 7.22 -17.00 10.34
N ARG A 71 8.21 -16.25 9.85
CA ARG A 71 9.44 -15.94 10.59
C ARG A 71 9.19 -15.00 11.77
N ARG A 72 8.35 -13.97 11.61
CA ARG A 72 8.10 -12.94 12.63
C ARG A 72 7.02 -13.32 13.63
N GLN A 73 6.10 -14.20 13.24
CA GLN A 73 4.98 -14.68 14.04
C GLN A 73 4.94 -16.21 13.98
N PRO A 74 5.82 -16.89 14.75
CA PRO A 74 5.86 -18.35 14.77
C PRO A 74 4.49 -18.95 15.12
N GLY A 75 4.09 -19.99 14.38
CA GLY A 75 2.79 -20.65 14.56
C GLY A 75 1.64 -20.04 13.75
N VAL A 76 1.85 -18.90 13.08
CA VAL A 76 0.87 -18.29 12.18
C VAL A 76 1.20 -18.66 10.74
N THR A 77 0.23 -19.25 10.03
CA THR A 77 0.35 -19.52 8.60
C THR A 77 -0.34 -18.44 7.78
N TRP A 78 0.21 -18.13 6.61
CA TRP A 78 -0.40 -17.15 5.70
C TRP A 78 -1.83 -17.52 5.30
N ALA A 79 -2.11 -18.82 5.13
CA ALA A 79 -3.43 -19.32 4.77
C ALA A 79 -4.47 -19.15 5.88
N ALA A 80 -4.04 -19.11 7.15
CA ALA A 80 -4.92 -18.89 8.30
C ALA A 80 -5.34 -17.42 8.47
N LEU A 81 -4.66 -16.48 7.78
CA LEU A 81 -5.00 -15.07 7.85
C LEU A 81 -6.30 -14.77 7.10
N SER A 82 -7.11 -13.88 7.67
CA SER A 82 -8.29 -13.35 6.98
C SER A 82 -7.91 -12.72 5.63
N PRO A 83 -8.81 -12.70 4.64
CA PRO A 83 -8.56 -12.03 3.36
C PRO A 83 -8.08 -10.58 3.55
N THR A 84 -8.72 -9.83 4.44
CA THR A 84 -8.36 -8.44 4.77
C THR A 84 -6.95 -8.32 5.36
N ALA A 85 -6.56 -9.20 6.28
CA ALA A 85 -5.21 -9.18 6.84
C ALA A 85 -4.14 -9.43 5.76
N ARG A 86 -4.41 -10.36 4.84
CA ARG A 86 -3.52 -10.63 3.70
C ARG A 86 -3.41 -9.43 2.76
N GLU A 87 -4.52 -8.78 2.45
CA GLU A 87 -4.56 -7.59 1.60
C GLU A 87 -3.79 -6.42 2.21
N ILE A 88 -3.98 -6.13 3.50
CA ILE A 88 -3.26 -5.06 4.21
C ILE A 88 -1.75 -5.31 4.18
N LEU A 89 -1.32 -6.53 4.51
CA LEU A 89 0.10 -6.87 4.51
C LEU A 89 0.70 -6.80 3.10
N LEU A 90 -0.05 -7.24 2.07
CA LEU A 90 0.37 -7.14 0.66
C LEU A 90 0.51 -5.68 0.22
N ASP A 91 -0.49 -4.84 0.52
CA ASP A 91 -0.49 -3.42 0.17
C ASP A 91 0.71 -2.70 0.79
N HIS A 92 0.98 -2.95 2.07
CA HIS A 92 2.14 -2.37 2.76
C HIS A 92 3.47 -2.92 2.24
N ALA A 93 3.60 -4.23 2.09
CA ALA A 93 4.83 -4.84 1.58
C ALA A 93 5.16 -4.37 0.17
N TYR A 94 4.14 -4.18 -0.67
CA TYR A 94 4.28 -3.71 -2.04
C TYR A 94 4.69 -2.24 -2.08
N THR A 95 4.14 -1.42 -1.19
CA THR A 95 4.36 0.03 -1.22
C THR A 95 5.66 0.45 -0.52
N GLU A 96 5.95 -0.11 0.65
CA GLU A 96 7.12 0.25 1.47
C GLU A 96 8.33 -0.65 1.21
N GLY A 97 8.08 -1.86 0.69
CA GLY A 97 9.06 -2.93 0.61
C GLY A 97 8.94 -3.89 1.79
N LEU A 98 9.10 -5.18 1.51
CA LEU A 98 8.94 -6.26 2.48
C LEU A 98 9.84 -6.10 3.72
N ASP A 99 11.09 -5.68 3.53
CA ASP A 99 12.07 -5.55 4.61
C ASP A 99 11.80 -4.35 5.53
N ARG A 100 10.92 -3.45 5.13
CA ARG A 100 10.53 -2.25 5.88
C ARG A 100 9.22 -2.41 6.64
N LEU A 101 8.61 -3.59 6.61
CA LEU A 101 7.44 -3.86 7.44
C LEU A 101 7.84 -3.87 8.92
N PRO A 102 7.25 -2.99 9.76
CA PRO A 102 7.50 -3.03 11.20
C PRO A 102 6.92 -4.30 11.82
N ASP A 103 7.65 -4.92 12.74
CA ASP A 103 7.20 -6.14 13.42
C ASP A 103 5.87 -5.94 14.16
N GLU A 104 5.70 -4.77 14.77
CA GLU A 104 4.48 -4.39 15.49
C GLU A 104 3.27 -4.29 14.56
N LEU A 105 3.48 -3.83 13.33
CA LEU A 105 2.45 -3.77 12.31
C LEU A 105 2.02 -5.18 11.90
N VAL A 106 2.99 -6.04 11.61
CA VAL A 106 2.72 -7.45 11.26
C VAL A 106 1.93 -8.12 12.39
N ALA A 107 2.36 -7.91 13.64
CA ALA A 107 1.70 -8.47 14.81
C ALA A 107 0.27 -7.92 15.00
N ALA A 108 0.05 -6.62 14.81
CA ALA A 108 -1.26 -6.00 14.91
C ALA A 108 -2.23 -6.54 13.85
N VAL A 109 -1.77 -6.66 12.59
CA VAL A 109 -2.60 -7.19 11.49
C VAL A 109 -2.92 -8.68 11.70
N VAL A 110 -1.94 -9.48 12.14
CA VAL A 110 -2.14 -10.91 12.45
C VAL A 110 -3.15 -11.11 13.58
N ARG A 111 -3.15 -10.24 14.60
CA ARG A 111 -4.11 -10.29 15.72
C ARG A 111 -5.46 -9.63 15.42
N GLY A 112 -5.61 -8.95 14.28
CA GLY A 112 -6.78 -8.12 14.00
C GLY A 112 -6.93 -6.92 14.94
N ASP A 113 -5.82 -6.44 15.52
CA ASP A 113 -5.79 -5.26 16.39
C ASP A 113 -5.76 -3.97 15.57
N TRP A 114 -6.90 -3.66 14.96
CA TRP A 114 -7.06 -2.53 14.04
C TRP A 114 -6.89 -1.18 14.73
N ARG A 115 -7.20 -1.11 16.03
CA ARG A 115 -7.02 0.11 16.81
C ARG A 115 -5.53 0.45 16.93
N THR A 116 -4.69 -0.51 17.34
CA THR A 116 -3.24 -0.29 17.39
C THR A 116 -2.66 0.00 16.02
N MET A 117 -3.14 -0.68 14.98
CA MET A 117 -2.72 -0.45 13.60
C MET A 117 -3.02 0.99 13.16
N LEU A 118 -4.23 1.48 13.43
CA LEU A 118 -4.63 2.86 13.14
C LEU A 118 -3.82 3.89 13.94
N ASP A 119 -3.73 3.71 15.26
CA ASP A 119 -3.14 4.71 16.16
C ASP A 119 -1.61 4.82 15.97
N ARG A 120 -0.92 3.72 15.64
CA ARG A 120 0.55 3.67 15.68
C ARG A 120 1.22 3.42 14.34
N HIS A 121 0.51 2.79 13.41
CA HIS A 121 1.12 2.21 12.20
C HIS A 121 0.49 2.71 10.89
N LEU A 122 -0.34 3.76 10.95
CA LEU A 122 -0.89 4.39 9.77
C LEU A 122 0.21 4.87 8.80
N TYR A 123 -0.04 4.56 7.53
CA TYR A 123 0.90 4.31 6.43
C TYR A 123 1.79 5.50 6.04
N VAL A 124 1.28 6.72 6.02
CA VAL A 124 2.12 7.87 5.74
C VAL A 124 2.30 8.67 7.00
N ARG A 125 3.55 8.83 7.39
CA ARG A 125 3.99 9.92 8.24
C ARG A 125 4.52 11.03 7.33
N ALA A 126 4.07 12.25 7.55
CA ALA A 126 4.65 13.45 6.98
C ALA A 126 6.14 13.55 7.39
N PRO A 127 6.92 14.41 6.71
CA PRO A 127 8.36 14.54 6.98
C PRO A 127 8.71 14.87 8.44
N ASP A 128 7.76 15.39 9.21
CA ASP A 128 7.83 15.71 10.64
C ASP A 128 7.49 14.53 11.57
N GLY A 129 7.19 13.35 11.02
CA GLY A 129 6.84 12.16 11.78
C GLY A 129 5.36 12.05 12.17
N TRP A 130 4.54 13.05 11.87
CA TRP A 130 3.10 13.03 12.15
C TRP A 130 2.33 12.23 11.09
N PRO A 131 1.20 11.58 11.41
CA PRO A 131 0.37 10.90 10.43
C PRO A 131 -0.09 11.87 9.30
N ASP A 132 0.13 11.52 8.04
CA ASP A 132 -0.46 12.17 6.87
C ASP A 132 -1.93 11.74 6.77
N TYR A 133 -2.77 12.53 7.43
CA TYR A 133 -4.20 12.30 7.60
C TYR A 133 -4.95 12.08 6.28
N VAL A 134 -4.50 12.64 5.15
CA VAL A 134 -5.17 12.49 3.86
C VAL A 134 -4.99 11.09 3.31
N LYS A 135 -3.75 10.59 3.29
CA LYS A 135 -3.46 9.23 2.82
C LYS A 135 -3.97 8.17 3.77
N ASN A 136 -3.91 8.47 5.07
CA ASN A 136 -4.43 7.59 6.11
C ASN A 136 -5.96 7.52 6.08
N ALA A 137 -6.66 8.62 5.80
CA ALA A 137 -8.10 8.61 5.56
C ALA A 137 -8.47 7.83 4.28
N ALA A 138 -7.68 7.94 3.21
CA ALA A 138 -7.89 7.14 2.00
C ALA A 138 -7.70 5.64 2.26
N PHE A 139 -6.70 5.26 3.05
CA PHE A 139 -6.48 3.88 3.49
C PHE A 139 -7.64 3.37 4.37
N GLY A 140 -8.02 4.14 5.39
CA GLY A 140 -9.15 3.81 6.27
C GLY A 140 -10.43 3.63 5.46
N ARG A 141 -10.73 4.56 4.54
CA ARG A 141 -11.89 4.43 3.64
C ARG A 141 -11.85 3.20 2.75
N ARG A 142 -10.67 2.75 2.33
CA ARG A 142 -10.52 1.60 1.43
C ARG A 142 -10.64 0.27 2.17
N TRP A 143 -10.05 0.16 3.35
CA TRP A 143 -9.84 -1.14 3.99
C TRP A 143 -10.59 -1.31 5.32
N ILE A 144 -10.95 -0.22 5.98
CA ILE A 144 -11.58 -0.23 7.30
C ILE A 144 -13.06 0.18 7.21
N TYR A 145 -13.36 1.20 6.40
CA TYR A 145 -14.72 1.74 6.21
C TYR A 145 -15.35 1.40 4.84
N GLY A 146 -14.58 0.78 3.93
CA GLY A 146 -14.99 0.51 2.54
C GLY A 146 -15.79 -0.77 2.35
N THR A 147 -15.75 -1.67 3.33
CA THR A 147 -16.62 -2.84 3.41
C THR A 147 -17.90 -2.45 4.16
N THR A 148 -19.04 -2.47 3.48
CA THR A 148 -20.37 -2.33 4.07
C THR A 148 -20.58 -3.42 5.12
N GLY A 149 -20.36 -3.09 6.40
CA GLY A 149 -20.58 -4.02 7.50
C GLY A 149 -19.76 -3.77 8.77
N THR A 150 -18.73 -2.92 8.74
CA THR A 150 -17.93 -2.62 9.94
C THR A 150 -18.24 -1.21 10.45
N PRO A 151 -19.08 -1.03 11.48
CA PRO A 151 -19.29 0.27 12.10
C PRO A 151 -18.20 0.48 13.12
N LEU A 152 -17.19 1.32 12.87
CA LEU A 152 -16.29 1.73 13.96
C LEU A 152 -15.96 3.22 13.94
N ALA A 153 -15.96 3.75 15.17
CA ALA A 153 -16.15 5.13 15.60
C ALA A 153 -15.23 6.18 14.94
N PRO A 154 -15.66 7.45 14.91
CA PRO A 154 -14.84 8.55 14.41
C PRO A 154 -13.52 8.64 15.18
N LEU A 155 -12.42 8.77 14.43
CA LEU A 155 -11.16 9.28 14.95
C LEU A 155 -11.49 10.62 15.60
N ARG A 156 -11.31 10.72 16.92
CA ARG A 156 -11.57 11.96 17.66
C ARG A 156 -10.74 13.08 17.02
N GLN A 157 -11.42 14.18 16.71
CA GLN A 157 -10.84 15.42 16.21
C GLN A 157 -9.86 16.01 17.21
#